data_AF-O49941-F1
#
_entry.id   AF-O49941-F1
#
_cell.length_a   1.000
_cell.length_b   1.000
_cell.length_c   1.000
_cell.angle_alpha   90.00
_cell.angle_beta   90.00
_cell.angle_gamma   90.00
#
_symmetry.space_group_name_H-M   'P 1'
#
loop_
_entity.id
_entity.type
_entity.pdbx_description
1 polymer ?
#
loop_
_entity_poly.entity_id
_entity_poly.type
_entity_poly.pdbx_seq_one_letter_code
_entity_poly.pdbx_strand_id
1 'polypeptide(L)' 'MGYSNMMIMVFLAIAIAIAIVGFAEAQLKLGYYSESCPKAEAIVESFVHQHIPHAQSLAAPLLRMQFHDCFVRGCDA' A
#
# COMPACT_ATOMS: atom_id res chain seq x y z
N MET A 1 -27.50 -0.03 40.53
CA MET A 1 -28.00 0.04 39.15
C MET A 1 -27.17 0.96 38.24
N GLY A 2 -26.76 2.16 38.67
CA GLY A 2 -25.92 3.05 37.84
C GLY A 2 -24.55 2.50 37.42
N TYR A 3 -23.80 1.87 38.33
CA TYR A 3 -22.46 1.32 38.03
C TYR A 3 -22.48 0.11 37.07
N SER A 4 -23.53 -0.73 37.14
CA SER A 4 -23.69 -1.87 36.23
C SER A 4 -23.94 -1.42 34.80
N ASN A 5 -24.78 -0.41 34.62
CA ASN A 5 -25.06 0.16 33.29
C ASN A 5 -23.84 0.89 32.74
N MET A 6 -23.07 1.58 33.59
CA MET A 6 -21.80 2.20 33.20
C MET A 6 -20.79 1.16 32.70
N MET A 7 -20.60 0.04 33.41
CA MET A 7 -19.72 -1.04 32.95
C MET A 7 -20.17 -1.62 31.61
N ILE A 8 -21.48 -1.89 31.43
CA ILE A 8 -22.00 -2.43 30.17
C ILE A 8 -21.74 -1.49 28.99
N MET A 9 -21.94 -0.19 29.17
CA MET A 9 -21.66 0.81 28.13
C MET A 9 -20.17 0.87 27.76
N VAL A 10 -19.27 0.71 28.74
CA VAL A 10 -17.83 0.64 28.50
C VAL A 10 -17.45 -0.60 27.69
N PHE A 11 -17.98 -1.78 28.04
CA PHE A 11 -17.74 -3.01 27.28
C PHE A 11 -18.27 -2.94 25.85
N LEU A 12 -19.47 -2.36 25.66
CA LEU A 12 -20.03 -2.12 24.33
C LEU A 12 -19.15 -1.19 23.50
N ALA A 13 -18.69 -0.08 24.08
CA ALA A 13 -17.81 0.86 23.39
C ALA A 13 -16.48 0.22 22.98
N ILE A 14 -15.89 -0.62 23.85
CA ILE A 14 -14.65 -1.35 23.55
C ILE A 14 -14.87 -2.40 22.45
N ALA A 15 -15.97 -3.16 22.49
CA ALA A 15 -16.29 -4.15 21.46
C ALA A 15 -16.50 -3.49 20.08
N ILE A 16 -17.19 -2.35 20.05
CA ILE A 16 -17.36 -1.55 18.82
C ILE A 16 -15.99 -1.07 18.34
N ALA A 17 -15.14 -0.52 19.22
CA ALA A 17 -13.80 -0.05 18.88
C ALA A 17 -12.88 -1.15 18.32
N ILE A 18 -13.00 -2.39 18.79
CA ILE A 18 -12.24 -3.53 18.24
C ILE A 18 -12.76 -3.90 16.85
N ALA A 19 -14.09 -3.89 16.66
CA ALA A 19 -14.69 -4.20 15.37
C ALA A 19 -14.25 -3.22 14.27
N ILE A 20 -14.20 -1.90 14.53
CA ILE A 20 -13.76 -0.91 13.53
C ILE A 20 -12.26 -1.03 13.16
N VAL A 21 -11.39 -1.47 14.07
CA VAL A 21 -9.94 -1.59 13.78
C VAL A 21 -9.62 -2.78 12.87
N GLY A 22 -10.46 -3.82 12.85
CA GLY A 22 -10.27 -5.02 12.03
C GLY A 22 -10.45 -4.85 10.53
N PHE A 23 -10.92 -3.68 10.05
CA PHE A 23 -11.23 -3.45 8.63
C PHE A 23 -10.12 -2.74 7.83
N ALA A 24 -8.95 -2.50 8.43
CA ALA A 24 -7.81 -1.95 7.69
C ALA A 24 -7.11 -3.04 6.87
N GLU A 25 -7.52 -3.24 5.62
CA GLU A 25 -6.81 -4.11 4.69
C GLU A 25 -5.61 -3.40 4.06
N ALA A 26 -4.40 -3.81 4.43
CA ALA A 26 -3.20 -3.51 3.65
C ALA A 26 -3.12 -4.52 2.48
N GLN A 27 -3.58 -4.10 1.30
CA GLN A 27 -3.65 -4.98 0.13
C GLN A 27 -2.29 -5.21 -0.56
N LEU A 28 -1.30 -4.36 -0.29
CA LEU A 28 0.04 -4.53 -0.85
C LEU A 28 0.86 -5.55 -0.07
N LYS A 29 1.54 -6.43 -0.82
CA LYS A 29 2.42 -7.47 -0.28
C LYS A 29 3.71 -7.55 -1.09
N LEU A 30 4.84 -7.71 -0.41
CA LEU A 30 6.12 -8.03 -1.07
C LEU A 30 6.02 -9.37 -1.80
N GLY A 31 6.53 -9.43 -3.04
CA GLY A 31 6.41 -10.61 -3.88
C GLY A 31 4.97 -10.92 -4.30
N TYR A 32 4.12 -9.90 -4.45
CA TYR A 32 2.75 -10.07 -4.96
C TYR A 32 2.69 -10.87 -6.27
N TYR A 33 3.69 -10.67 -7.15
CA TYR A 33 3.79 -11.37 -8.43
C TYR A 33 4.52 -12.73 -8.36
N SER A 34 4.91 -13.21 -7.18
CA SER A 34 5.72 -14.44 -7.06
C SER A 34 5.09 -15.67 -7.71
N GLU A 35 3.77 -15.79 -7.71
CA GLU A 35 3.06 -16.91 -8.33
C GLU A 35 2.60 -16.60 -9.77
N SER A 36 2.09 -15.40 -10.02
CA SER A 36 1.48 -15.03 -11.30
C SER A 36 2.50 -14.60 -12.36
N CYS A 37 3.57 -13.90 -11.94
CA CYS A 37 4.64 -13.44 -12.81
C CYS A 37 5.97 -13.31 -12.03
N PRO A 38 6.63 -14.44 -11.71
CA PRO A 38 7.79 -14.47 -10.80
C PRO A 38 8.99 -13.64 -11.27
N LYS A 39 9.03 -13.29 -12.57
CA LYS A 39 10.11 -12.50 -13.17
C LYS A 39 9.81 -11.01 -13.26
N ALA A 40 8.63 -10.54 -12.82
CA ALA A 40 8.20 -9.16 -13.00
C ALA A 40 9.23 -8.15 -12.47
N GLU A 41 9.64 -8.29 -11.21
CA GLU A 41 10.60 -7.38 -10.55
C GLU A 41 11.97 -7.41 -11.26
N ALA A 42 12.48 -8.61 -11.57
CA ALA A 42 13.77 -8.78 -12.25
C ALA A 42 13.77 -8.20 -13.68
N ILE A 43 12.67 -8.32 -14.42
CA ILE A 43 12.53 -7.75 -15.76
C ILE A 43 12.59 -6.22 -15.68
N VAL A 44 11.81 -5.60 -14.77
CA VAL A 44 11.80 -4.14 -14.59
C VAL A 44 13.18 -3.64 -14.18
N GLU A 45 13.82 -4.28 -13.21
CA GLU A 45 15.17 -3.93 -12.76
C GLU A 45 16.17 -3.99 -13.92
N SER A 46 16.22 -5.12 -14.63
CA SER A 46 17.15 -5.29 -15.76
C SER A 46 16.94 -4.26 -16.87
N PHE A 47 15.68 -3.95 -17.19
CA PHE A 47 15.33 -2.96 -18.21
C PHE A 47 15.82 -1.56 -17.81
N VAL A 48 15.51 -1.13 -16.58
CA VAL A 48 15.93 0.18 -16.07
C VAL A 48 17.46 0.26 -16.03
N HIS A 49 18.14 -0.75 -15.48
CA HIS A 49 19.61 -0.76 -15.41
C HIS A 49 20.28 -0.72 -16.79
N GLN A 50 19.71 -1.41 -17.78
CA GLN A 50 20.26 -1.43 -19.13
C GLN A 50 20.02 -0.11 -19.88
N HIS A 51 18.87 0.53 -19.71
CA HIS A 51 18.45 1.63 -20.59
C HIS A 51 18.76 3.02 -20.02
N ILE A 52 18.75 3.20 -18.70
CA ILE A 52 19.06 4.50 -18.08
C ILE A 52 20.44 5.06 -18.45
N PRO A 53 21.53 4.26 -18.55
CA PRO A 53 22.82 4.79 -19.00
C PRO A 53 22.78 5.42 -20.40
N HIS A 54 21.89 4.93 -21.27
CA HIS A 54 21.69 5.43 -22.64
C HIS A 54 20.65 6.55 -22.73
N ALA A 55 19.84 6.74 -21.69
CA ALA A 55 18.77 7.73 -21.61
C ALA A 55 18.74 8.38 -20.22
N GLN A 56 19.87 8.94 -19.79
CA GLN A 56 20.07 9.44 -18.42
C GLN A 56 19.04 10.48 -18.00
N SER A 57 18.54 11.27 -18.96
CA SER A 57 17.49 12.26 -18.75
C SER A 57 16.16 11.66 -18.28
N LEU A 58 15.94 10.36 -18.40
CA LEU A 58 14.70 9.67 -18.01
C LEU A 58 14.67 9.21 -16.56
N ALA A 59 15.81 9.12 -15.86
CA ALA A 59 15.84 8.63 -14.48
C ALA A 59 14.98 9.51 -13.54
N ALA A 60 15.20 10.83 -13.58
CA ALA A 60 14.43 11.77 -12.76
C ALA A 60 12.94 11.86 -13.17
N PRO A 61 12.60 11.94 -14.48
CA PRO A 61 11.21 11.86 -14.93
C PRO A 61 10.46 10.60 -14.50
N LEU A 62 11.07 9.40 -14.53
CA LEU A 62 10.41 8.17 -14.09
C LEU A 62 9.99 8.25 -12.61
N LEU A 63 10.90 8.72 -11.75
CA LEU A 63 10.59 8.95 -10.33
C LEU A 63 9.51 10.02 -10.14
N ARG A 64 9.59 11.10 -10.92
CA ARG A 64 8.58 12.18 -10.89
C ARG A 64 7.22 11.67 -11.34
N MET A 65 7.15 10.80 -12.34
CA MET A 65 5.90 10.21 -12.82
C MET A 65 5.25 9.37 -11.73
N GLN A 66 6.02 8.47 -11.06
CA GLN A 66 5.51 7.70 -9.93
C GLN A 66 4.99 8.61 -8.80
N PHE A 67 5.72 9.65 -8.46
CA PHE A 67 5.28 10.64 -7.48
C PHE A 67 3.98 11.33 -7.91
N HIS A 68 3.92 11.79 -9.16
CA HIS A 68 2.78 12.55 -9.66
C HIS A 68 1.51 11.70 -9.73
N ASP A 69 1.64 10.43 -10.11
CA ASP A 69 0.54 9.46 -10.12
C ASP A 69 -0.04 9.33 -8.71
N CYS A 70 0.79 8.93 -7.75
CA CYS A 70 0.39 8.77 -6.36
C CYS A 70 -0.18 10.04 -5.72
N PHE A 71 0.31 11.22 -6.11
CA PHE A 71 -0.17 12.49 -5.57
C PHE A 71 -1.56 12.86 -6.10
N VAL A 72 -1.91 12.45 -7.31
CA VAL A 72 -3.18 12.76 -7.95
C VAL A 72 -4.12 11.56 -7.85
N ARG A 73 -4.96 11.55 -6.81
CA ARG A 73 -6.00 10.52 -6.58
C ARG A 73 -5.50 9.13 -6.18
N GLY A 74 -4.20 8.90 -6.09
CA GLY A 74 -3.58 7.66 -5.60
C GLY A 74 -2.74 6.98 -6.66
N CYS A 75 -1.99 5.93 -6.30
CA CYS A 75 -1.16 5.17 -7.23
C CYS A 75 -2.07 4.16 -7.96
N ASP A 76 -2.70 4.57 -9.06
CA ASP A 76 -3.79 3.83 -9.71
C ASP A 76 -3.52 3.37 -11.15
N ALA A 77 -2.32 3.66 -11.67
CA ALA A 77 -1.85 3.22 -12.98
C ALA A 77 -1.40 1.75 -13.05
#